data_AF-A0A167FC60-F1
#
_entry.id   AF-A0A167FC60-F1
#
_cell.length_a   1.000
_cell.length_b   1.000
_cell.length_c   1.000
_cell.angle_alpha   90.00
_cell.angle_beta   90.00
_cell.angle_gamma   90.00
#
_symmetry.space_group_name_H-M   'P 1'
#
loop_
_entity.id
_entity.type
_entity.pdbx_description
1 polymer ?
#
loop_
_entity_poly.entity_id
_entity_poly.type
_entity_poly.pdbx_seq_one_letter_code
_entity_poly.pdbx_strand_id
1 'polypeptide(L)'
;MHFQPMENSPEDAYTAHPGGGPRVEQQGASPDQLDDVFGSPPASPNEAGAQSGFYPSDIRRLESEHTNAGYREGITVAKESNIQSGFDEGFSLGATIGLRAGQLLGMVEGIADAIESQSNEATETAQKLLNEARDDLSTAKIFSAEYWAPDGNWNYDVTAEDGDEILFPDVAASHPLIQKWNKIVDQQVDMWQIQVSILDDDNGPRLDTASIELLNASAPARADQSLDW
;
A
#
# COMPACT_ATOMS: atom_id res chain seq x y z
N MET A 1 -57.30 10.62 15.42
CA MET A 1 -56.47 10.60 14.20
C MET A 1 -55.04 10.38 14.69
N HIS A 2 -54.59 9.15 14.93
CA HIS A 2 -53.89 8.28 13.96
C HIS A 2 -53.06 9.08 12.94
N PHE A 3 -51.73 9.02 13.04
CA PHE A 3 -50.86 8.32 12.10
C PHE A 3 -49.45 8.13 12.70
N GLN A 4 -48.89 6.96 12.45
CA GLN A 4 -47.61 6.43 12.93
C GLN A 4 -46.40 6.98 12.15
N PRO A 5 -45.18 6.83 12.67
CA PRO A 5 -43.93 7.19 11.99
C PRO A 5 -43.54 6.09 10.98
N MET A 6 -43.11 6.48 9.77
CA MET A 6 -42.58 5.54 8.77
C MET A 6 -41.07 5.44 8.90
N GLU A 7 -40.62 4.19 9.02
CA GLU A 7 -39.25 3.72 9.11
C GLU A 7 -38.38 4.11 7.90
N ASN A 8 -37.14 4.47 8.20
CA ASN A 8 -36.04 4.56 7.24
C ASN A 8 -35.59 3.13 6.90
N SER A 9 -35.62 2.81 5.61
CA SER A 9 -35.13 1.55 5.04
C SER A 9 -33.60 1.46 5.18
N PRO A 10 -33.02 0.35 5.67
CA PRO A 10 -31.59 0.13 5.61
C PRO A 10 -31.16 -0.41 4.24
N GLU A 11 -29.93 -0.06 3.94
CA GLU A 11 -29.11 -0.30 2.76
C GLU A 11 -28.95 -1.79 2.42
N ASP A 12 -29.18 -2.15 1.15
CA ASP A 12 -28.94 -3.50 0.63
C ASP A 12 -27.43 -3.78 0.52
N ALA A 13 -26.95 -4.54 1.50
CA ALA A 13 -25.64 -5.18 1.50
C ALA A 13 -25.60 -6.31 0.45
N TYR A 14 -24.81 -6.12 -0.61
CA TYR A 14 -24.46 -7.19 -1.55
C TYR A 14 -23.54 -8.22 -0.88
N THR A 15 -24.13 -9.28 -0.32
CA THR A 15 -23.39 -10.47 0.12
C THR A 15 -23.63 -11.59 -0.88
N ALA A 16 -22.60 -11.97 -1.63
CA ALA A 16 -22.63 -13.17 -2.45
C ALA A 16 -22.59 -14.42 -1.55
N HIS A 17 -23.48 -15.39 -1.78
CA HIS A 17 -23.26 -16.79 -1.38
C HIS A 17 -23.88 -17.79 -2.38
N PRO A 18 -23.28 -18.99 -2.54
CA PRO A 18 -23.58 -19.92 -3.62
C PRO A 18 -24.57 -21.05 -3.20
N GLY A 19 -25.42 -21.45 -4.15
CA GLY A 19 -25.94 -22.82 -4.35
C GLY A 19 -26.94 -23.42 -3.33
N GLY A 20 -28.14 -23.81 -3.79
CA GLY A 20 -28.92 -24.87 -3.11
C GLY A 20 -30.45 -25.01 -3.31
N GLY A 21 -30.95 -25.28 -4.53
CA GLY A 21 -32.19 -26.07 -4.84
C GLY A 21 -33.59 -25.41 -4.71
N PRO A 22 -34.72 -26.05 -5.15
CA PRO A 22 -34.90 -27.32 -5.89
C PRO A 22 -35.66 -27.21 -7.25
N ARG A 23 -35.59 -28.32 -7.99
CA ARG A 23 -36.15 -28.65 -9.31
C ARG A 23 -37.68 -28.51 -9.42
N VAL A 24 -38.15 -27.78 -10.44
CA VAL A 24 -39.52 -27.87 -10.98
C VAL A 24 -39.43 -28.41 -12.41
N GLU A 25 -40.01 -29.58 -12.64
CA GLU A 25 -40.25 -30.10 -13.99
C GLU A 25 -41.52 -29.47 -14.56
N GLN A 26 -41.42 -28.80 -15.70
CA GLN A 26 -42.52 -28.65 -16.64
C GLN A 26 -42.03 -28.87 -18.07
N GLN A 27 -42.84 -29.63 -18.80
CA GLN A 27 -42.58 -30.22 -20.10
C GLN A 27 -42.71 -29.21 -21.25
N GLY A 28 -41.83 -29.36 -22.25
CA GLY A 28 -42.19 -29.29 -23.67
C GLY A 28 -42.51 -27.92 -24.29
N ALA A 29 -41.47 -27.19 -24.70
CA ALA A 29 -41.52 -26.29 -25.86
C ALA A 29 -40.11 -26.19 -26.48
N SER A 30 -39.93 -26.86 -27.63
CA SER A 30 -38.94 -26.67 -28.71
C SER A 30 -37.56 -26.02 -28.40
N PRO A 31 -36.43 -26.72 -28.62
CA PRO A 31 -35.08 -26.15 -28.52
C PRO A 31 -34.66 -25.29 -29.75
N ASP A 32 -35.60 -24.90 -30.60
CA ASP A 32 -35.33 -24.37 -31.96
C ASP A 32 -35.36 -22.84 -32.06
N GLN A 33 -35.30 -22.13 -30.92
CA GLN A 33 -35.40 -20.66 -30.87
C GLN A 33 -34.12 -19.95 -30.45
N LEU A 34 -33.04 -20.70 -30.19
CA LEU A 34 -31.75 -20.15 -29.76
C LEU A 34 -30.59 -20.47 -30.73
N ASP A 35 -30.89 -21.00 -31.92
CA ASP A 35 -29.89 -21.39 -32.92
C ASP A 35 -30.19 -20.84 -34.33
N ASP A 36 -30.59 -19.57 -34.43
CA ASP A 36 -30.68 -18.88 -35.73
C ASP A 36 -30.24 -17.42 -35.64
N VAL A 37 -28.96 -17.21 -35.35
CA VAL A 37 -28.28 -15.89 -35.47
C VAL A 37 -27.49 -15.79 -36.78
N PHE A 38 -27.43 -16.88 -37.56
CA PHE A 38 -26.72 -16.96 -38.83
C PHE A 38 -27.65 -17.24 -40.03
N GLY A 39 -28.90 -16.78 -39.95
CA GLY A 39 -29.92 -16.91 -40.99
C GLY A 39 -29.49 -16.33 -42.35
N SER A 40 -29.06 -17.25 -43.23
CA SER A 40 -29.04 -17.26 -44.70
C SER A 40 -28.55 -16.00 -45.48
N PRO A 41 -27.53 -16.14 -46.34
CA PRO A 41 -27.16 -15.07 -47.28
C PRO A 41 -28.25 -14.90 -48.35
N PRO A 42 -28.67 -13.67 -48.70
CA PRO A 42 -29.49 -13.47 -49.88
C PRO A 42 -28.65 -13.81 -51.12
N ALA A 43 -29.24 -14.61 -52.02
CA ALA A 43 -28.65 -14.95 -53.31
C ALA A 43 -28.18 -13.69 -54.07
N SER A 44 -26.88 -13.65 -54.39
CA SER A 44 -26.18 -12.60 -55.17
C SER A 44 -26.72 -12.46 -56.62
N PRO A 45 -26.28 -11.48 -57.45
CA PRO A 45 -25.41 -10.32 -57.23
C PRO A 45 -25.98 -8.99 -57.82
N ASN A 46 -25.70 -7.84 -57.20
CA ASN A 46 -25.57 -6.61 -57.99
C ASN A 46 -24.59 -5.66 -57.29
N GLU A 47 -23.44 -5.45 -57.92
CA GLU A 47 -22.49 -4.42 -57.51
C GLU A 47 -23.11 -3.05 -57.68
N ALA A 48 -23.34 -2.33 -56.57
CA ALA A 48 -23.49 -0.89 -56.58
C ALA A 48 -23.24 -0.30 -55.18
N GLY A 49 -22.04 0.25 -55.00
CA GLY A 49 -21.82 1.34 -54.06
C GLY A 49 -21.49 0.93 -52.63
N ALA A 50 -20.21 1.02 -52.31
CA ALA A 50 -19.77 1.42 -50.99
C ALA A 50 -20.53 2.70 -50.58
N GLN A 51 -21.59 2.56 -49.80
CA GLN A 51 -22.20 3.64 -49.07
C GLN A 51 -22.23 3.20 -47.61
N SER A 52 -21.13 3.51 -46.93
CA SER A 52 -21.10 3.76 -45.49
C SER A 52 -22.21 4.77 -45.19
N GLY A 53 -23.41 4.26 -44.92
CA GLY A 53 -24.55 5.08 -44.53
C GLY A 53 -24.34 5.52 -43.10
N PHE A 54 -23.73 6.68 -42.90
CA PHE A 54 -23.79 7.40 -41.62
C PHE A 54 -25.25 7.79 -41.37
N TYR A 55 -26.03 6.92 -40.71
CA TYR A 55 -27.35 7.29 -40.22
C TYR A 55 -27.18 8.22 -39.00
N PRO A 56 -27.97 9.30 -38.86
CA PRO A 56 -27.91 10.21 -37.72
C PRO A 56 -28.11 9.54 -36.34
N SER A 57 -28.56 8.28 -36.30
CA SER A 57 -28.62 7.46 -35.08
C SER A 57 -27.27 6.86 -34.69
N ASP A 58 -26.40 6.57 -35.66
CA ASP A 58 -25.10 5.93 -35.45
C ASP A 58 -24.10 6.90 -34.84
N ILE A 59 -24.24 8.21 -35.06
CA ILE A 59 -23.38 9.23 -34.44
C ILE A 59 -23.50 9.18 -32.91
N ARG A 60 -24.71 9.06 -32.35
CA ARG A 60 -24.94 9.00 -30.89
C ARG A 60 -24.45 7.70 -30.28
N ARG A 61 -24.62 6.59 -31.01
CA ARG A 61 -24.07 5.29 -30.61
C ARG A 61 -22.55 5.32 -30.58
N LEU A 62 -21.93 5.89 -31.60
CA LEU A 62 -20.48 6.03 -31.68
C LEU A 62 -19.94 6.96 -30.59
N GLU A 63 -20.62 8.07 -30.31
CA GLU A 63 -20.27 8.99 -29.22
C GLU A 63 -20.31 8.31 -27.86
N SER A 64 -21.35 7.51 -27.57
CA SER A 64 -21.43 6.77 -26.30
C SER A 64 -20.38 5.67 -26.19
N GLU A 65 -20.10 4.96 -27.29
CA GLU A 65 -19.03 3.96 -27.38
C GLU A 65 -17.66 4.59 -27.15
N HIS A 66 -17.35 5.71 -27.81
CA HIS A 66 -16.08 6.43 -27.66
C HIS A 66 -15.94 7.04 -26.27
N THR A 67 -17.00 7.62 -25.71
CA THR A 67 -16.97 8.19 -24.35
C THR A 67 -16.74 7.11 -23.31
N ASN A 68 -17.43 5.98 -23.42
CA ASN A 68 -17.26 4.86 -22.48
C ASN A 68 -15.88 4.19 -22.65
N ALA A 69 -15.41 4.03 -23.89
CA ALA A 69 -14.07 3.53 -24.18
C ALA A 69 -13.00 4.46 -23.59
N GLY A 70 -13.11 5.77 -23.83
CA GLY A 70 -12.18 6.77 -23.29
C GLY A 70 -12.21 6.89 -21.77
N TYR A 71 -13.38 6.77 -21.14
CA TYR A 71 -13.49 6.72 -19.67
C TYR A 71 -12.80 5.48 -19.09
N ARG A 72 -13.03 4.31 -19.69
CA ARG A 72 -12.38 3.06 -19.28
C ARG A 72 -10.87 3.13 -19.47
N GLU A 73 -10.42 3.61 -20.63
CA GLU A 73 -9.00 3.81 -20.92
C GLU A 73 -8.37 4.80 -19.95
N GLY A 74 -9.04 5.93 -19.67
CA GLY A 74 -8.58 6.92 -18.69
C GLY A 74 -8.39 6.34 -17.29
N ILE A 75 -9.34 5.54 -16.80
CA ILE A 75 -9.19 4.85 -15.51
C ILE A 75 -8.04 3.86 -15.54
N THR A 76 -7.93 3.06 -16.61
CA THR A 76 -6.86 2.06 -16.73
C THR A 76 -5.49 2.73 -16.73
N VAL A 77 -5.31 3.79 -17.53
CA VAL A 77 -4.06 4.55 -17.59
C VAL A 77 -3.75 5.22 -16.24
N ALA A 78 -4.73 5.85 -15.61
CA ALA A 78 -4.53 6.52 -14.32
C ALA A 78 -4.14 5.55 -13.20
N LYS A 79 -4.75 4.36 -13.17
CA LYS A 79 -4.37 3.32 -12.21
C LYS A 79 -2.96 2.81 -12.47
N GLU A 80 -2.63 2.50 -13.71
CA GLU A 80 -1.30 2.00 -14.07
C GLU A 80 -0.21 3.04 -13.76
N SER A 81 -0.47 4.33 -14.02
CA SER A 81 0.51 5.39 -13.78
C SER A 81 0.79 5.62 -12.30
N ASN A 82 -0.18 5.38 -11.40
CA ASN A 82 -0.03 5.71 -9.98
C ASN A 82 0.47 4.53 -9.12
N ILE A 83 0.35 3.29 -9.61
CA ILE A 83 0.75 2.09 -8.85
C ILE A 83 2.27 2.06 -8.62
N GLN A 84 3.07 2.40 -9.63
CA GLN A 84 4.54 2.36 -9.50
C GLN A 84 5.05 3.47 -8.60
N SER A 85 4.57 4.72 -8.76
CA SER A 85 4.98 5.83 -7.88
C SER A 85 4.69 5.51 -6.41
N GLY A 86 3.47 5.03 -6.11
CA GLY A 86 3.12 4.66 -4.74
C GLY A 86 3.93 3.49 -4.21
N PHE A 87 4.31 2.53 -5.05
CA PHE A 87 5.20 1.45 -4.66
C PHE A 87 6.62 1.97 -4.36
N ASP A 88 7.18 2.81 -5.23
CA ASP A 88 8.54 3.34 -5.08
C ASP A 88 8.65 4.21 -3.82
N GLU A 89 7.64 5.05 -3.55
CA GLU A 89 7.52 5.84 -2.31
C GLU A 89 7.40 4.94 -1.07
N GLY A 90 6.49 3.96 -1.09
CA GLY A 90 6.32 3.03 0.03
C GLY A 90 7.55 2.16 0.28
N PHE A 91 8.22 1.71 -0.79
CA PHE A 91 9.43 0.91 -0.71
C PHE A 91 10.60 1.70 -0.14
N SER A 92 10.82 2.93 -0.61
CA SER A 92 11.92 3.79 -0.13
C SER A 92 11.75 4.17 1.34
N LEU A 93 10.53 4.55 1.74
CA LEU A 93 10.19 4.81 3.14
C LEU A 93 10.36 3.55 4.01
N GLY A 94 9.81 2.42 3.56
CA GLY A 94 9.93 1.14 4.26
C GLY A 94 11.37 0.66 4.39
N ALA A 95 12.21 0.86 3.37
CA ALA A 95 13.63 0.55 3.40
C ALA A 95 14.38 1.41 4.41
N THR A 96 14.08 2.72 4.45
CA THR A 96 14.68 3.65 5.41
C THR A 96 14.37 3.26 6.86
N ILE A 97 13.11 2.92 7.15
CA ILE A 97 12.66 2.46 8.46
C ILE A 97 13.28 1.11 8.81
N GLY A 98 13.23 0.15 7.87
CA GLY A 98 13.77 -1.19 8.05
C GLY A 98 15.27 -1.20 8.30
N LEU A 99 16.02 -0.33 7.61
CA LEU A 99 17.46 -0.15 7.82
C LEU A 99 17.75 0.31 9.25
N ARG A 100 17.07 1.37 9.73
CA ARG A 100 17.26 1.88 11.10
C ARG A 100 16.87 0.84 12.16
N ALA A 101 15.75 0.17 11.98
CA ALA A 101 15.31 -0.89 12.89
C ALA A 101 16.32 -2.05 12.93
N GLY A 102 16.84 -2.45 11.76
CA GLY A 102 17.87 -3.49 11.64
C GLY A 102 19.19 -3.11 12.30
N GLN A 103 19.63 -1.86 12.15
CA GLN A 103 20.83 -1.34 12.83
C GLN A 103 20.68 -1.37 14.35
N LEU A 104 19.56 -0.87 14.88
CA LEU A 104 19.27 -0.88 16.32
C LEU A 104 19.23 -2.31 16.87
N LEU A 105 18.51 -3.20 16.19
CA LEU A 105 18.42 -4.60 16.59
C LEU A 105 19.79 -5.29 16.55
N GLY A 106 20.55 -5.10 15.47
CA GLY A 106 21.90 -5.66 15.32
C GLY A 106 22.86 -5.16 16.39
N MET A 107 22.73 -3.91 16.83
CA MET A 107 23.53 -3.37 17.92
C MET A 107 23.20 -4.04 19.26
N VAL A 108 21.90 -4.18 19.58
CA VAL A 108 21.47 -4.88 20.80
C VAL A 108 21.91 -6.35 20.79
N GLU A 109 21.83 -7.01 19.63
CA GLU A 109 22.32 -8.38 19.43
C GLU A 109 23.83 -8.48 19.66
N GLY A 110 24.62 -7.58 19.05
CA GLY A 110 26.07 -7.57 19.23
C GLY A 110 26.49 -7.30 20.68
N ILE A 111 25.76 -6.45 21.39
CA ILE A 111 25.99 -6.20 22.82
C ILE A 111 25.66 -7.43 23.66
N ALA A 112 24.52 -8.09 23.40
CA ALA A 112 24.13 -9.29 24.13
C ALA A 112 25.13 -10.43 23.93
N ASP A 113 25.61 -10.63 22.70
CA ASP A 113 26.62 -11.64 22.35
C ASP A 113 27.98 -11.33 23.02
N ALA A 114 28.42 -10.06 22.98
CA ALA A 114 29.69 -9.65 23.59
C ALA A 114 29.73 -9.86 25.12
N ILE A 115 28.59 -9.77 25.80
CA ILE A 115 28.51 -9.94 27.25
C ILE A 115 28.11 -11.35 27.68
N GLU A 116 27.82 -12.28 26.75
CA GLU A 116 27.41 -13.65 27.08
C GLU A 116 28.44 -14.37 27.96
N SER A 117 29.73 -14.05 27.77
CA SER A 117 30.85 -14.59 28.54
C SER A 117 31.06 -13.93 29.92
N GLN A 118 30.30 -12.89 30.25
CA GLN A 118 30.40 -12.15 31.52
C GLN A 118 29.43 -12.71 32.59
N SER A 119 29.19 -11.95 33.66
CA SER A 119 28.31 -12.33 34.77
C SER A 119 26.91 -12.72 34.29
N ASN A 120 26.35 -13.80 34.86
CA ASN A 120 25.01 -14.30 34.54
C ASN A 120 23.92 -13.22 34.65
N GLU A 121 24.01 -12.31 35.61
CA GLU A 121 23.02 -11.23 35.79
C GLU A 121 23.00 -10.26 34.59
N ALA A 122 24.18 -9.91 34.06
CA ALA A 122 24.29 -9.03 32.90
C ALA A 122 23.72 -9.72 31.65
N THR A 123 24.04 -10.99 31.46
CA THR A 123 23.52 -11.80 30.35
C THR A 123 22.00 -11.92 30.37
N GLU A 124 21.40 -12.17 31.54
CA GLU A 124 19.94 -12.22 31.68
C GLU A 124 19.27 -10.88 31.34
N THR A 125 19.85 -9.76 31.79
CA THR A 125 19.33 -8.43 31.47
C THR A 125 19.42 -8.10 29.98
N ALA A 126 20.54 -8.42 29.33
CA ALA A 126 20.70 -8.18 27.90
C ALA A 126 19.82 -9.11 27.05
N GLN A 127 19.64 -10.36 27.45
CA GLN A 127 18.73 -11.27 26.75
C GLN A 127 17.27 -10.79 26.84
N LYS A 128 16.88 -10.25 28.00
CA LYS A 128 15.56 -9.62 28.17
C LYS A 128 15.41 -8.41 27.24
N LEU A 129 16.41 -7.53 27.23
CA LEU A 129 16.44 -6.35 26.37
C LEU A 129 16.35 -6.73 24.88
N LEU A 130 17.08 -7.77 24.47
CA LEU A 130 17.04 -8.28 23.11
C LEU A 130 15.66 -8.84 22.73
N ASN A 131 15.00 -9.56 23.63
CA ASN A 131 13.65 -10.07 23.37
C ASN A 131 12.64 -8.93 23.24
N GLU A 132 12.75 -7.89 24.07
CA GLU A 132 11.94 -6.67 23.96
C GLU A 132 12.23 -5.96 22.63
N ALA A 133 13.49 -5.86 22.21
CA ALA A 133 13.90 -5.25 20.94
C ALA A 133 13.32 -5.99 19.74
N ARG A 134 13.38 -7.33 19.74
CA ARG A 134 12.83 -8.16 18.66
C ARG A 134 11.33 -8.03 18.53
N ASP A 135 10.62 -7.89 19.64
CA ASP A 135 9.17 -7.73 19.65
C ASP A 135 8.77 -6.32 19.19
N ASP A 136 9.39 -5.28 19.76
CA ASP A 136 9.10 -3.89 19.44
C ASP A 136 9.55 -3.48 18.03
N LEU A 137 10.74 -3.89 17.61
CA LEU A 137 11.26 -3.58 16.27
C LEU A 137 10.83 -4.58 15.20
N SER A 138 9.85 -5.44 15.51
CA SER A 138 9.27 -6.34 14.52
C SER A 138 8.51 -5.56 13.45
N THR A 139 8.49 -6.07 12.22
CA THR A 139 7.74 -5.47 11.11
C THR A 139 6.25 -5.34 11.44
N ALA A 140 5.69 -6.28 12.21
CA ALA A 140 4.30 -6.25 12.65
C ALA A 140 3.98 -5.05 13.56
N LYS A 141 4.92 -4.62 14.42
CA LYS A 141 4.71 -3.48 15.32
C LYS A 141 5.10 -2.15 14.70
N ILE A 142 6.25 -2.08 14.02
CA ILE A 142 6.71 -0.85 13.37
C ILE A 142 5.72 -0.39 12.29
N PHE A 143 5.14 -1.32 11.53
CA PHE A 143 4.14 -1.00 10.49
C PHE A 143 2.70 -1.24 10.96
N SER A 144 2.45 -1.19 12.28
CA SER A 144 1.12 -1.36 12.83
C SER A 144 0.21 -0.15 12.56
N ALA A 145 -1.10 -0.38 12.60
CA ALA A 145 -2.11 0.68 12.43
C ALA A 145 -2.08 1.76 13.53
N GLU A 146 -1.28 1.56 14.59
CA GLU A 146 -1.03 2.58 15.61
C GLU A 146 -0.25 3.76 15.02
N TYR A 147 0.75 3.48 14.19
CA TYR A 147 1.64 4.48 13.61
C TYR A 147 1.30 4.83 12.16
N TRP A 148 0.54 3.98 11.47
CA TRP A 148 0.22 4.12 10.05
C TRP A 148 -1.28 4.08 9.79
N ALA A 149 -1.76 5.01 8.97
CA ALA A 149 -3.12 5.02 8.47
C ALA A 149 -3.27 4.14 7.21
N PRO A 150 -4.49 3.68 6.88
CA PRO A 150 -4.72 2.81 5.71
C PRO A 150 -4.39 3.44 4.36
N ASP A 151 -4.25 4.76 4.31
CA ASP A 151 -3.86 5.55 3.15
C ASP A 151 -2.33 5.64 2.95
N GLY A 152 -1.55 5.06 3.87
CA GLY A 152 -0.09 5.05 3.84
C GLY A 152 0.56 6.23 4.57
N ASN A 153 -0.23 7.13 5.16
CA ASN A 153 0.30 8.26 5.93
C ASN A 153 0.62 7.88 7.38
N TRP A 154 1.53 8.61 8.03
CA TRP A 154 1.91 8.37 9.42
C TRP A 154 1.06 9.18 10.43
N ASN A 155 0.82 8.59 11.61
CA ASN A 155 -0.04 9.15 12.66
C ASN A 155 0.73 9.93 13.75
N TYR A 156 2.05 10.01 13.68
CA TYR A 156 2.91 10.69 14.66
C TYR A 156 3.47 12.01 14.13
N ASP A 157 4.01 12.84 15.01
CA ASP A 157 4.58 14.14 14.63
C ASP A 157 6.02 13.95 14.14
N VAL A 158 6.32 14.56 12.99
CA VAL A 158 7.64 14.51 12.34
C VAL A 158 8.14 15.94 12.16
N THR A 159 9.34 16.21 12.66
CA THR A 159 10.02 17.49 12.45
C THR A 159 11.13 17.31 11.43
N ALA A 160 11.16 18.13 10.39
CA ALA A 160 12.28 18.18 9.46
C ALA A 160 13.55 18.62 10.21
N GLU A 161 14.62 17.83 10.10
CA GLU A 161 15.91 18.17 10.71
C GLU A 161 16.66 19.21 9.86
N ASP A 162 16.62 19.04 8.53
CA ASP A 162 17.31 19.87 7.55
C ASP A 162 16.33 20.53 6.54
N GLY A 163 15.73 21.66 6.94
CA GLY A 163 14.93 22.52 6.06
C GLY A 163 13.44 22.55 6.37
N ASP A 164 12.65 23.05 5.41
CA ASP A 164 11.18 23.17 5.53
C ASP A 164 10.44 21.90 5.06
N GLU A 165 11.14 20.95 4.44
CA GLU A 165 10.56 19.75 3.83
C GLU A 165 10.92 18.50 4.62
N ILE A 166 9.92 17.64 4.88
CA ILE A 166 10.10 16.40 5.64
C ILE A 166 10.66 15.34 4.69
N LEU A 167 11.79 14.73 5.03
CA LEU A 167 12.36 13.63 4.26
C LEU A 167 12.03 12.29 4.92
N PHE A 168 12.11 11.18 4.15
CA PHE A 168 11.91 9.83 4.72
C PHE A 168 12.83 9.48 5.90
N PRO A 169 14.11 9.91 5.94
CA PRO A 169 14.95 9.75 7.12
C PRO A 169 14.38 10.43 8.37
N ASP A 170 13.73 11.60 8.24
CA ASP A 170 13.11 12.32 9.36
C ASP A 170 11.91 11.56 9.90
N VAL A 171 11.08 11.01 9.00
CA VAL A 171 9.93 10.16 9.36
C VAL A 171 10.41 8.93 10.12
N ALA A 172 11.44 8.25 9.62
CA ALA A 172 12.01 7.09 10.30
C ALA A 172 12.66 7.46 11.65
N ALA A 173 13.33 8.61 11.75
CA ALA A 173 13.89 9.13 13.00
C ALA A 173 12.81 9.46 14.03
N SER A 174 11.65 9.93 13.58
CA SER A 174 10.55 10.36 14.41
C SER A 174 9.64 9.23 14.86
N HIS A 175 9.79 8.02 14.30
CA HIS A 175 8.96 6.87 14.66
C HIS A 175 9.11 6.54 16.17
N PRO A 176 8.01 6.45 16.95
CA PRO A 176 8.08 6.33 18.41
C PRO A 176 8.90 5.15 18.93
N LEU A 177 8.74 3.97 18.32
CA LEU A 177 9.55 2.78 18.67
C LEU A 177 11.03 2.95 18.31
N ILE A 178 11.34 3.55 17.15
CA ILE A 178 12.73 3.82 16.75
C ILE A 178 13.36 4.81 17.72
N GLN A 179 12.68 5.90 18.09
CA GLN A 179 13.17 6.85 19.09
C GLN A 179 13.41 6.22 20.46
N LYS A 180 12.48 5.38 20.92
CA LYS A 180 12.63 4.63 22.18
C LYS A 180 13.90 3.79 22.15
N TRP A 181 14.07 2.99 21.10
CA TRP A 181 15.20 2.08 20.99
C TRP A 181 16.52 2.79 20.72
N ASN A 182 16.51 3.91 19.99
CA ASN A 182 17.69 4.74 19.80
C ASN A 182 18.23 5.22 21.15
N LYS A 183 17.36 5.78 22.01
CA LYS A 183 17.75 6.20 23.36
C LYS A 183 18.30 5.05 24.23
N ILE A 184 17.72 3.87 24.12
CA ILE A 184 18.18 2.68 24.87
C ILE A 184 19.55 2.24 24.37
N VAL A 185 19.74 2.19 23.05
CA VAL A 185 20.99 1.80 22.41
C VAL A 185 22.08 2.82 22.73
N ASP A 186 21.80 4.13 22.65
CA ASP A 186 22.74 5.20 23.01
C ASP A 186 23.24 5.03 24.45
N GLN A 187 22.34 4.78 25.40
CA GLN A 187 22.71 4.51 26.80
C GLN A 187 23.62 3.29 26.92
N GLN A 188 23.36 2.25 26.14
CA GLN A 188 24.13 1.02 26.16
C GLN A 188 25.51 1.21 25.50
N VAL A 189 25.57 1.95 24.39
CA VAL A 189 26.81 2.37 23.73
C VAL A 189 27.69 3.18 24.68
N ASP A 190 27.11 4.13 25.40
CA ASP A 190 27.81 4.92 26.42
C ASP A 190 28.28 4.06 27.59
N MET A 191 27.44 3.14 28.07
CA MET A 191 27.79 2.28 29.20
C MET A 191 28.96 1.34 28.88
N TRP A 192 29.00 0.80 27.66
CA TRP A 192 30.06 -0.12 27.21
C TRP A 192 31.19 0.56 26.44
N GLN A 193 31.13 1.89 26.27
CA GLN A 193 32.10 2.69 25.53
C GLN A 193 32.36 2.15 24.10
N ILE A 194 31.29 1.79 23.40
CA ILE A 194 31.37 1.19 22.06
C ILE A 194 31.73 2.28 21.04
N GLN A 195 32.75 2.03 20.24
CA GLN A 195 33.15 2.93 19.16
C GLN A 195 32.28 2.69 17.92
N VAL A 196 31.13 3.35 17.86
CA VAL A 196 30.18 3.24 16.74
C VAL A 196 30.81 3.65 15.40
N SER A 197 31.77 4.58 15.42
CA SER A 197 32.50 5.05 14.23
C SER A 197 33.24 3.96 13.46
N ILE A 198 33.53 2.81 14.09
CA ILE A 198 34.15 1.66 13.41
C ILE A 198 33.13 0.94 12.51
N LEU A 199 31.85 0.99 12.86
CA LEU A 199 30.76 0.33 12.15
C LEU A 199 30.28 1.15 10.93
N ASP A 200 30.51 2.46 10.95
CA ASP A 200 30.16 3.39 9.86
C ASP A 200 31.20 3.42 8.72
N ASP A 201 32.20 2.54 8.71
CA ASP A 201 33.19 2.52 7.63
C ASP A 201 32.50 2.11 6.30
N ASP A 202 32.27 3.12 5.45
CA ASP A 202 31.75 3.07 4.09
C ASP A 202 32.48 2.06 3.16
N ASN A 203 33.60 1.47 3.62
CA ASN A 203 34.47 0.55 2.89
C ASN A 203 34.10 -0.95 2.96
N GLY A 204 33.01 -1.34 3.65
CA GLY A 204 32.43 -2.66 3.43
C GLY A 204 31.98 -2.81 1.96
N PRO A 205 31.92 -4.02 1.37
CA PRO A 205 31.33 -4.21 0.04
C PRO A 205 29.84 -3.88 0.13
N ARG A 206 29.50 -2.59 0.04
CA ARG A 206 28.13 -2.10 -0.08
C ARG A 206 27.60 -2.64 -1.41
N LEU A 207 26.42 -3.24 -1.35
CA LEU A 207 25.59 -3.38 -2.55
C LEU A 207 25.40 -1.96 -3.08
N ASP A 208 25.93 -1.71 -4.28
CA ASP A 208 26.12 -0.43 -4.95
C ASP A 208 25.23 0.72 -4.44
N THR A 209 25.86 1.71 -3.81
CA THR A 209 25.23 2.94 -3.26
C THR A 209 24.68 3.89 -4.32
N ALA A 210 24.80 3.56 -5.60
CA ALA A 210 24.29 4.36 -6.71
C ALA A 210 22.76 4.53 -6.69
N SER A 211 22.04 3.73 -5.90
CA SER A 211 20.58 3.81 -5.77
C SER A 211 20.10 4.59 -4.53
N ILE A 212 20.95 4.88 -3.53
CA ILE A 212 20.51 5.44 -2.24
C ILE A 212 20.37 6.97 -2.27
N GLU A 213 21.17 7.70 -3.06
CA GLU A 213 20.97 9.17 -3.23
C GLU A 213 19.62 9.51 -3.87
N LEU A 214 19.01 8.57 -4.61
CA LEU A 214 17.67 8.71 -5.19
C LEU A 214 16.54 8.39 -4.21
N LEU A 215 16.85 7.84 -3.02
CA LEU A 215 15.85 7.49 -1.99
C LEU A 215 15.53 8.66 -1.04
N ASN A 216 16.19 9.81 -1.18
CA ASN A 216 15.86 11.06 -0.47
C ASN A 216 14.57 11.72 -0.98
N ALA A 217 13.62 10.92 -1.49
CA ALA A 217 12.32 11.43 -1.87
C ALA A 217 11.63 12.02 -0.63
N SER A 218 11.10 13.22 -0.84
CA SER A 218 10.39 13.98 0.16
C SER A 218 9.11 13.26 0.57
N ALA A 219 8.81 13.30 1.86
CA ALA A 219 7.59 12.75 2.42
C ALA A 219 6.45 13.77 2.21
N PRO A 220 5.24 13.32 1.80
CA PRO A 220 4.14 14.24 1.59
C PRO A 220 3.80 14.99 2.90
N ALA A 221 3.71 16.32 2.82
CA ALA A 221 3.31 17.14 3.95
C ALA A 221 1.89 16.73 4.42
N ARG A 222 1.71 16.58 5.74
CA ARG A 222 0.41 16.36 6.38
C ARG A 222 -0.59 17.38 5.81
N ALA A 223 -1.63 16.89 5.15
CA ALA A 223 -2.68 17.72 4.58
C ALA A 223 -3.59 18.27 5.72
N ASP A 224 -3.07 19.19 6.53
CA ASP A 224 -3.88 20.06 7.38
C ASP A 224 -4.45 21.19 6.50
N GLN A 225 -5.33 20.82 5.57
CA GLN A 225 -6.14 21.78 4.85
C GLN A 225 -7.57 21.66 5.36
N SER A 226 -7.91 22.50 6.34
CA SER A 226 -9.30 22.85 6.60
C SER A 226 -9.87 23.43 5.31
N LEU A 227 -10.70 22.65 4.60
CA LEU A 227 -11.54 23.16 3.53
C LEU A 227 -12.55 24.13 4.14
N ASP A 228 -12.20 25.41 4.19
CA ASP A 228 -13.19 26.47 4.21
C ASP A 228 -13.83 26.53 2.82
N TRP A 229 -15.06 26.04 2.73
CA TRP A 229 -16.00 26.39 1.66
C TRP A 229 -17.02 27.42 2.17
#